data_AF-A0A8T3NQX7-F1
#
_entry.id   AF-A0A8T3NQX7-F1
#
_cell.length_a   1.000
_cell.length_b   1.000
_cell.length_c   1.000
_cell.angle_alpha   90.00
_cell.angle_beta   90.00
_cell.angle_gamma   90.00
#
_symmetry.space_group_name_H-M   'P 1'
#
loop_
_entity.id
_entity.type
_entity.pdbx_description
1 polymer ?
#
loop_
_entity_poly.entity_id
_entity_poly.type
_entity_poly.pdbx_seq_one_letter_code
_entity_poly.pdbx_strand_id
1 'polypeptide(L)'
;MPGSTDAQPASMDDRASSDVLALDRPVQAGRAGRRDGAVVMLLSAAAILAAIIATRAAFLSADASDAWNLALREEIRRSAATVEDVRFVYTVEGPIAFRVAAAEVRRAEFQLAADATSGAPRDAALTEASIQAGVADALRPSSDVALDPSYALPDGGYDLLARLVANRARFADLLAIDPEPDQAAGDAASRQAVLMVVAGIAAGIALLCGALVRAFGPWRRSLLMTGSIAVATGAVVALAVEFLA
;
A
#
# COMPACT_ATOMS: atom_id res chain seq x y z
N MET A 1 15.56 -78.80 -48.39
CA MET A 1 16.86 -79.49 -48.30
C MET A 1 17.28 -79.50 -46.84
N PRO A 2 17.59 -80.68 -46.29
CA PRO A 2 17.77 -80.97 -44.87
C PRO A 2 19.23 -80.83 -44.43
N GLY A 3 19.49 -80.80 -43.13
CA GLY A 3 20.83 -80.93 -42.54
C GLY A 3 20.80 -80.53 -41.07
N SER A 4 20.42 -81.45 -40.17
CA SER A 4 21.33 -82.27 -39.35
C SER A 4 22.14 -81.42 -38.37
N THR A 5 21.69 -81.30 -37.12
CA THR A 5 22.12 -82.15 -35.99
C THR A 5 23.61 -82.03 -35.74
N ASP A 6 23.99 -81.30 -34.69
CA ASP A 6 25.14 -81.66 -33.87
C ASP A 6 24.84 -81.28 -32.40
N ALA A 7 24.80 -82.33 -31.58
CA ALA A 7 24.81 -82.26 -30.14
C ALA A 7 26.27 -82.31 -29.68
N GLN A 8 26.66 -81.45 -28.73
CA GLN A 8 27.89 -81.66 -27.97
C GLN A 8 27.72 -81.17 -26.52
N PRO A 9 28.34 -81.86 -25.53
CA PRO A 9 27.81 -82.01 -24.19
C PRO A 9 28.37 -81.01 -23.18
N ALA A 10 27.74 -81.02 -22.01
CA ALA A 10 28.10 -80.31 -20.80
C ALA A 10 29.60 -80.36 -20.47
N SER A 11 30.22 -79.19 -20.33
CA SER A 11 31.41 -79.01 -19.49
C SER A 11 30.99 -78.44 -18.13
N MET A 12 31.07 -79.34 -17.17
CA MET A 12 30.90 -79.18 -15.74
C MET A 12 32.27 -78.82 -15.18
N ASP A 13 32.62 -77.52 -15.11
CA ASP A 13 33.78 -77.05 -14.31
C ASP A 13 33.89 -75.51 -14.30
N ASP A 14 32.97 -74.81 -13.62
CA ASP A 14 33.24 -73.42 -13.23
C ASP A 14 32.45 -72.96 -11.99
N ARG A 15 32.27 -73.86 -11.01
CA ARG A 15 31.56 -73.59 -9.75
C ARG A 15 32.48 -73.31 -8.55
N ALA A 16 33.78 -73.09 -8.77
CA ALA A 16 34.77 -73.00 -7.69
C ALA A 16 35.56 -71.68 -7.63
N SER A 17 35.14 -70.61 -8.33
CA SER A 17 35.81 -69.29 -8.28
C SER A 17 34.93 -68.12 -7.82
N SER A 18 33.68 -68.34 -7.42
CA SER A 18 32.77 -67.25 -7.00
C SER A 18 32.82 -66.90 -5.51
N ASP A 19 33.50 -67.66 -4.66
CA ASP A 19 33.36 -67.56 -3.20
C ASP A 19 34.50 -66.81 -2.46
N VAL A 20 35.46 -66.19 -3.16
CA VAL A 20 36.61 -65.52 -2.51
C VAL A 20 36.59 -63.98 -2.59
N LEU A 21 35.55 -63.35 -3.16
CA LEU A 21 35.45 -61.87 -3.24
C LEU A 21 34.34 -61.24 -2.38
N ALA A 22 33.77 -61.99 -1.44
CA ALA A 22 32.63 -61.55 -0.63
C ALA A 22 32.98 -61.09 0.81
N LEU A 23 34.25 -60.79 1.12
CA LEU A 23 34.69 -60.49 2.49
C LEU A 23 35.20 -59.07 2.76
N ASP A 24 34.96 -58.09 1.87
CA ASP A 24 35.39 -56.71 2.13
C ASP A 24 34.43 -55.60 1.66
N ARG A 25 33.13 -55.69 2.02
CA ARG A 25 32.17 -54.58 1.83
C ARG A 25 31.26 -54.16 3.00
N PRO A 26 31.60 -54.32 4.29
CA PRO A 26 30.82 -53.64 5.33
C PRO A 26 31.14 -52.13 5.47
N VAL A 27 32.25 -51.62 4.91
CA VAL A 27 32.69 -50.22 5.12
C VAL A 27 32.05 -49.21 4.14
N GLN A 28 31.49 -49.64 3.00
CA GLN A 28 30.92 -48.72 2.02
C GLN A 28 29.46 -48.32 2.33
N ALA A 29 28.67 -49.18 2.97
CA ALA A 29 27.28 -48.89 3.31
C ALA A 29 27.13 -47.72 4.32
N GLY A 30 28.03 -47.63 5.31
CA GLY A 30 28.04 -46.54 6.29
C GLY A 30 28.42 -45.17 5.72
N ARG A 31 29.24 -45.12 4.66
CA ARG A 31 29.62 -43.85 4.00
C ARG A 31 28.55 -43.35 3.03
N ALA A 32 27.79 -44.23 2.37
CA ALA A 32 26.69 -43.83 1.50
C ALA A 32 25.53 -43.21 2.30
N GLY A 33 25.10 -43.84 3.40
CA GLY A 33 24.02 -43.32 4.26
C GLY A 33 24.34 -41.96 4.91
N ARG A 34 25.59 -41.76 5.36
CA ARG A 34 26.03 -40.46 5.94
C ARG A 34 26.10 -39.35 4.89
N ARG A 35 26.38 -39.70 3.63
CA ARG A 35 26.46 -38.75 2.51
C ARG A 35 25.08 -38.25 2.13
N ASP A 36 24.09 -39.12 2.02
CA ASP A 36 22.72 -38.72 1.69
C ASP A 36 22.04 -37.97 2.84
N GLY A 37 22.37 -38.31 4.09
CA GLY A 37 21.92 -37.58 5.28
C GLY A 37 22.31 -36.09 5.26
N ALA A 38 23.51 -35.75 4.80
CA ALA A 38 23.95 -34.35 4.72
C ALA A 38 23.16 -33.52 3.68
N VAL A 39 22.79 -34.13 2.56
CA VAL A 39 21.98 -33.46 1.52
C VAL A 39 20.55 -33.26 2.02
N VAL A 40 19.97 -34.29 2.64
CA VAL A 40 18.62 -34.20 3.23
C VAL A 40 18.60 -33.14 4.32
N MET A 41 19.58 -33.12 5.22
CA MET A 41 19.67 -32.11 6.28
C MET A 41 19.79 -30.69 5.72
N LEU A 42 20.62 -30.47 4.69
CA LEU A 42 20.75 -29.16 4.04
C LEU A 42 19.44 -28.72 3.37
N LEU A 43 18.79 -29.61 2.61
CA LEU A 43 17.52 -29.31 1.94
C LEU A 43 16.41 -29.03 2.95
N SER A 44 16.29 -29.84 4.01
CA SER A 44 15.32 -29.62 5.08
C SER A 44 15.57 -28.30 5.80
N ALA A 45 16.82 -27.99 6.16
CA ALA A 45 17.17 -26.71 6.80
C ALA A 45 16.86 -25.52 5.89
N ALA A 46 17.24 -25.58 4.61
CA ALA A 46 16.97 -24.53 3.64
C ALA A 46 15.46 -24.35 3.39
N ALA A 47 14.70 -25.44 3.31
CA ALA A 47 13.25 -25.38 3.14
C ALA A 47 12.53 -24.76 4.34
N ILE A 48 12.91 -25.15 5.56
CA ILE A 48 12.38 -24.57 6.79
C ILE A 48 12.71 -23.07 6.86
N LEU A 49 13.96 -22.70 6.59
CA LEU A 49 14.38 -21.30 6.58
C LEU A 49 13.62 -20.48 5.52
N ALA A 50 13.52 -21.00 4.29
CA ALA A 50 12.77 -20.36 3.22
C ALA A 50 11.30 -20.17 3.59
N ALA A 51 10.66 -21.17 4.19
CA ALA A 51 9.27 -21.08 4.64
C ALA A 51 9.10 -19.98 5.71
N ILE A 52 9.98 -19.93 6.71
CA ILE A 52 9.94 -18.90 7.75
C ILE A 52 10.10 -17.49 7.15
N ILE A 53 11.11 -17.29 6.29
CA ILE A 53 11.35 -16.00 5.63
C ILE A 53 10.15 -15.60 4.78
N ALA A 54 9.61 -16.51 3.98
CA ALA A 54 8.46 -16.23 3.11
C ALA A 54 7.21 -15.86 3.93
N THR A 55 6.94 -16.58 5.01
CA THR A 55 5.83 -16.25 5.92
C THR A 55 6.02 -14.86 6.55
N ARG A 56 7.23 -14.54 7.06
CA ARG A 56 7.49 -13.20 7.65
C ARG A 56 7.39 -12.08 6.61
N ALA A 57 7.97 -12.28 5.42
CA ALA A 57 7.87 -11.32 4.33
C ALA A 57 6.40 -11.05 3.92
N ALA A 58 5.55 -12.09 3.91
CA ALA A 58 4.14 -11.96 3.61
C ALA A 58 3.39 -11.10 4.64
N PHE A 59 3.67 -11.29 5.94
CA PHE A 59 3.07 -10.47 7.00
C PHE A 59 3.53 -9.01 6.91
N LEU A 60 4.83 -8.76 6.78
CA LEU A 60 5.36 -7.39 6.63
C LEU A 60 4.79 -6.68 5.39
N SER A 61 4.61 -7.41 4.29
CA SER A 61 3.98 -6.87 3.09
C SER A 61 2.50 -6.56 3.28
N ALA A 62 1.78 -7.34 4.09
CA ALA A 62 0.39 -7.07 4.44
C ALA A 62 0.29 -5.81 5.31
N ASP A 63 1.12 -5.71 6.36
CA ASP A 63 1.17 -4.54 7.24
C ASP A 63 1.53 -3.26 6.46
N ALA A 64 2.49 -3.35 5.54
CA ALA A 64 2.85 -2.23 4.65
C ALA A 64 1.65 -1.79 3.78
N SER A 65 0.93 -2.74 3.22
CA SER A 65 -0.25 -2.46 2.38
C SER A 65 -1.37 -1.84 3.19
N ASP A 66 -1.62 -2.31 4.41
CA ASP A 66 -2.65 -1.78 5.30
C ASP A 66 -2.33 -0.34 5.72
N ALA A 67 -1.07 -0.06 6.08
CA ALA A 67 -0.61 1.28 6.42
C ALA A 67 -0.72 2.26 5.24
N TRP A 68 -0.28 1.86 4.04
CA TRP A 68 -0.46 2.69 2.84
C TRP A 68 -1.93 2.91 2.48
N ASN A 69 -2.78 1.90 2.62
CA ASN A 69 -4.21 2.04 2.39
C ASN A 69 -4.88 2.97 3.41
N LEU A 70 -4.41 2.96 4.66
CA LEU A 70 -4.88 3.86 5.70
C LEU A 70 -4.47 5.31 5.40
N ALA A 71 -3.18 5.55 5.16
CA ALA A 71 -2.64 6.85 4.76
C ALA A 71 -3.37 7.42 3.53
N LEU A 72 -3.66 6.58 2.52
CA LEU A 72 -4.42 6.99 1.34
C LEU A 72 -5.85 7.40 1.70
N ARG A 73 -6.55 6.65 2.56
CA ARG A 73 -7.91 7.01 2.99
C ARG A 73 -7.91 8.32 3.77
N GLU A 74 -6.91 8.53 4.61
CA GLU A 74 -6.70 9.76 5.37
C GLU A 74 -6.44 10.94 4.46
N GLU A 75 -5.56 10.78 3.47
CA GLU A 75 -5.29 11.81 2.47
C GLU A 75 -6.52 12.18 1.65
N ILE A 76 -7.28 11.17 1.20
CA ILE A 76 -8.53 11.38 0.48
C ILE A 76 -9.54 12.13 1.37
N ARG A 77 -9.66 11.77 2.66
CA ARG A 77 -10.57 12.44 3.59
C ARG A 77 -10.17 13.90 3.79
N ARG A 78 -8.90 14.18 4.02
CA ARG A 78 -8.34 15.54 4.17
C ARG A 78 -8.54 16.39 2.91
N SER A 79 -8.24 15.82 1.74
CA SER A 79 -8.44 16.46 0.44
C SER A 79 -9.91 16.72 0.15
N ALA A 80 -10.78 15.75 0.42
CA ALA A 80 -12.22 15.90 0.25
C ALA A 80 -12.79 17.00 1.14
N ALA A 81 -12.36 17.08 2.41
CA ALA A 81 -12.75 18.15 3.32
C ALA A 81 -12.34 19.53 2.77
N THR A 82 -11.10 19.65 2.28
CA THR A 82 -10.58 20.91 1.71
C THR A 82 -11.37 21.36 0.47
N VAL A 83 -11.69 20.44 -0.44
CA VAL A 83 -12.47 20.74 -1.65
C VAL A 83 -13.92 21.05 -1.31
N GLU A 84 -14.52 20.32 -0.37
CA GLU A 84 -15.89 20.52 0.07
C GLU A 84 -16.07 21.87 0.75
N ASP A 85 -15.11 22.33 1.57
CA ASP A 85 -15.13 23.67 2.17
C ASP A 85 -15.21 24.78 1.11
N VAL A 86 -14.37 24.67 0.08
CA VAL A 86 -14.37 25.64 -1.03
C VAL A 86 -15.67 25.56 -1.81
N ARG A 87 -16.13 24.34 -2.13
CA ARG A 87 -17.40 24.12 -2.84
C ARG A 87 -18.56 24.73 -2.07
N PHE A 88 -18.67 24.44 -0.78
CA PHE A 88 -19.75 24.93 0.07
C PHE A 88 -19.78 26.46 0.10
N VAL A 89 -18.65 27.11 0.43
CA VAL A 89 -18.60 28.57 0.52
C VAL A 89 -18.86 29.26 -0.82
N TYR A 90 -18.21 28.81 -1.91
CA TYR A 90 -18.30 29.53 -3.19
C TYR A 90 -19.49 29.15 -4.07
N THR A 91 -20.03 27.93 -3.93
CA THR A 91 -21.12 27.46 -4.79
C THR A 91 -22.47 27.38 -4.09
N VAL A 92 -22.48 27.34 -2.74
CA VAL A 92 -23.73 27.31 -1.96
C VAL A 92 -23.98 28.66 -1.31
N GLU A 93 -23.06 29.15 -0.47
CA GLU A 93 -23.28 30.39 0.28
C GLU A 93 -23.07 31.66 -0.57
N GLY A 94 -21.99 31.69 -1.36
CA GLY A 94 -21.58 32.84 -2.16
C GLY A 94 -22.65 33.36 -3.13
N PRO A 95 -23.31 32.50 -3.94
CA PRO A 95 -24.35 32.95 -4.86
C PRO A 95 -25.57 33.55 -4.14
N ILE A 96 -25.91 33.05 -2.95
CA ILE A 96 -27.01 33.58 -2.15
C ILE A 96 -26.61 34.95 -1.58
N ALA A 97 -25.41 35.04 -0.98
CA ALA A 97 -24.86 36.29 -0.46
C ALA A 97 -24.79 37.37 -1.56
N PHE A 98 -24.33 37.01 -2.76
CA PHE A 98 -24.32 37.92 -3.91
C PHE A 98 -25.72 38.42 -4.28
N ARG A 99 -26.74 37.55 -4.27
CA ARG A 99 -28.13 37.97 -4.55
C ARG A 99 -28.69 38.90 -3.48
N VAL A 100 -28.34 38.68 -2.22
CA VAL A 100 -28.70 39.57 -1.11
C VAL A 100 -28.04 40.94 -1.31
N ALA A 101 -26.72 40.97 -1.53
CA ALA A 101 -25.99 42.22 -1.81
C ALA A 101 -26.57 42.98 -3.01
N ALA A 102 -26.85 42.27 -4.12
CA ALA A 102 -27.44 42.88 -5.31
C ALA A 102 -28.84 43.47 -5.04
N ALA A 103 -29.67 42.81 -4.23
CA ALA A 103 -30.97 43.32 -3.83
C ALA A 103 -30.83 44.56 -2.93
N GLU A 104 -29.88 44.58 -2.01
CA GLU A 104 -29.60 45.72 -1.14
C GLU A 104 -29.08 46.95 -1.91
N VAL A 105 -28.18 46.75 -2.89
CA VAL A 105 -27.72 47.82 -3.79
C VAL A 105 -28.88 48.40 -4.59
N ARG A 106 -29.70 47.54 -5.23
CA ARG A 106 -30.87 48.02 -5.99
C ARG A 106 -31.87 48.75 -5.12
N ARG A 107 -32.12 48.25 -3.89
CA ARG A 107 -32.95 48.95 -2.91
C ARG A 107 -32.42 50.37 -2.67
N ALA A 108 -31.12 50.53 -2.42
CA ALA A 108 -30.50 51.83 -2.19
C ALA A 108 -30.64 52.76 -3.42
N GLU A 109 -30.46 52.23 -4.64
CA GLU A 109 -30.67 52.98 -5.89
C GLU A 109 -32.12 53.48 -6.02
N PHE A 110 -33.12 52.62 -5.75
CA PHE A 110 -34.53 53.02 -5.79
C PHE A 110 -34.89 54.02 -4.69
N GLN A 111 -34.27 53.93 -3.52
CA GLN A 111 -34.43 54.93 -2.45
C GLN A 111 -33.89 56.29 -2.89
N LEU A 112 -32.69 56.34 -3.47
CA LEU A 112 -32.12 57.58 -4.01
C LEU A 112 -32.99 58.17 -5.13
N ALA A 113 -33.56 57.33 -6.01
CA ALA A 113 -34.48 57.79 -7.06
C ALA A 113 -35.80 58.32 -6.49
N ALA A 114 -36.33 57.70 -5.43
CA ALA A 114 -37.51 58.17 -4.72
C ALA A 114 -37.27 59.55 -4.06
N ASP A 115 -36.07 59.77 -3.53
CA ASP A 115 -35.69 61.06 -2.92
C ASP A 115 -35.53 62.17 -3.95
N ALA A 116 -35.17 61.83 -5.19
CA ALA A 116 -35.02 62.76 -6.30
C ALA A 116 -36.33 63.09 -7.05
N THR A 117 -37.44 62.43 -6.73
CA THR A 117 -38.71 62.55 -7.47
C THR A 117 -39.90 62.80 -6.54
N SER A 118 -41.07 63.09 -7.11
CA SER A 118 -42.30 63.38 -6.34
C SER A 118 -43.55 62.82 -7.04
N GLY A 119 -44.61 62.55 -6.27
CA GLY A 119 -45.87 62.01 -6.79
C GLY A 119 -45.76 60.54 -7.20
N ALA A 120 -46.49 60.13 -8.23
CA ALA A 120 -46.56 58.73 -8.66
C ALA A 120 -45.19 58.05 -8.95
N PRO A 121 -44.18 58.71 -9.56
CA PRO A 121 -42.85 58.12 -9.73
C PRO A 121 -42.14 57.79 -8.41
N ARG A 122 -42.31 58.63 -7.39
CA ARG A 122 -41.74 58.40 -6.06
C ARG A 122 -42.37 57.16 -5.43
N ASP A 123 -43.70 57.05 -5.50
CA ASP A 123 -44.42 55.91 -4.92
C ASP A 123 -44.05 54.59 -5.62
N ALA A 124 -43.84 54.63 -6.94
CA ALA A 124 -43.34 53.49 -7.70
C ALA A 124 -41.92 53.09 -7.27
N ALA A 125 -41.00 54.05 -7.12
CA ALA A 125 -39.63 53.79 -6.66
C ALA A 125 -39.60 53.21 -5.23
N LEU A 126 -40.42 53.74 -4.30
CA LEU A 126 -40.54 53.20 -2.95
C LEU A 126 -41.10 51.78 -2.94
N THR A 127 -42.06 51.48 -3.82
CA THR A 127 -42.61 50.12 -3.97
C THR A 127 -41.52 49.14 -4.42
N GLU A 128 -40.73 49.52 -5.42
CA GLU A 128 -39.64 48.68 -5.91
C GLU A 128 -38.54 48.50 -4.85
N ALA A 129 -38.17 49.56 -4.12
CA ALA A 129 -37.25 49.46 -2.98
C ALA A 129 -37.76 48.47 -1.92
N SER A 130 -39.06 48.45 -1.63
CA SER A 130 -39.67 47.49 -0.70
C SER A 130 -39.64 46.05 -1.24
N ILE A 131 -39.81 45.85 -2.54
CA ILE A 131 -39.70 44.52 -3.17
C ILE A 131 -38.26 44.00 -3.03
N GLN A 132 -37.27 44.84 -3.35
CA GLN A 132 -35.87 44.45 -3.21
C GLN A 132 -35.49 44.16 -1.74
N ALA A 133 -36.03 44.93 -0.79
CA ALA A 133 -35.90 44.62 0.64
C ALA A 133 -36.45 43.23 0.99
N GLY A 134 -37.67 42.91 0.51
CA GLY A 134 -38.29 41.60 0.72
C GLY A 134 -37.50 40.44 0.11
N VAL A 135 -36.87 40.64 -1.06
CA VAL A 135 -35.98 39.65 -1.68
C VAL A 135 -34.74 39.40 -0.81
N ALA A 136 -34.08 40.48 -0.34
CA ALA A 136 -32.94 40.35 0.55
C ALA A 136 -33.31 39.60 1.84
N ASP A 137 -34.40 40.00 2.49
CA ASP A 137 -34.88 39.39 3.74
C ASP A 137 -35.29 37.92 3.58
N ALA A 138 -35.86 37.54 2.44
CA ALA A 138 -36.24 36.16 2.16
C ALA A 138 -35.02 35.25 1.90
N LEU A 139 -33.97 35.78 1.28
CA LEU A 139 -32.77 35.01 0.92
C LEU A 139 -31.74 34.95 2.05
N ARG A 140 -31.63 36.00 2.88
CA ARG A 140 -30.61 36.13 3.92
C ARG A 140 -30.50 34.93 4.86
N PRO A 141 -31.60 34.31 5.35
CA PRO A 141 -31.52 33.15 6.25
C PRO A 141 -30.94 31.89 5.60
N SER A 142 -30.78 31.86 4.27
CA SER A 142 -30.25 30.70 3.54
C SER A 142 -28.72 30.75 3.37
N SER A 143 -28.04 31.77 3.90
CA SER A 143 -26.58 31.90 3.82
C SER A 143 -26.05 32.49 5.13
N ASP A 144 -25.20 31.74 5.82
CA ASP A 144 -24.55 32.21 7.05
C ASP A 144 -23.73 33.49 6.79
N VAL A 145 -23.12 33.60 5.61
CA VAL A 145 -22.38 34.79 5.17
C VAL A 145 -23.28 36.01 5.09
N ALA A 146 -24.50 35.85 4.56
CA ALA A 146 -25.44 36.95 4.43
C ALA A 146 -26.08 37.32 5.78
N LEU A 147 -26.18 36.34 6.68
CA LEU A 147 -26.80 36.50 7.99
C LEU A 147 -25.88 37.18 9.01
N ASP A 148 -24.59 36.85 9.00
CA ASP A 148 -23.62 37.32 9.97
C ASP A 148 -22.94 38.62 9.49
N PRO A 149 -23.15 39.75 10.20
CA PRO A 149 -22.56 41.04 9.84
C PRO A 149 -21.02 41.05 9.84
N SER A 150 -20.37 40.09 10.51
CA SER A 150 -18.91 40.02 10.57
C SER A 150 -18.26 39.76 9.22
N TYR A 151 -19.01 39.17 8.27
CA TYR A 151 -18.56 38.96 6.90
C TYR A 151 -18.95 40.09 5.94
N ALA A 152 -19.69 41.12 6.38
CA ALA A 152 -20.06 42.23 5.52
C ALA A 152 -18.85 43.14 5.26
N LEU A 153 -18.59 43.45 3.99
CA LEU A 153 -17.55 44.39 3.59
C LEU A 153 -18.09 45.82 3.56
N PRO A 154 -17.25 46.85 3.77
CA PRO A 154 -17.67 48.25 3.75
C PRO A 154 -18.28 48.72 2.42
N ASP A 155 -18.00 48.02 1.32
CA ASP A 155 -18.49 48.32 -0.03
C ASP A 155 -19.84 47.65 -0.35
N GLY A 156 -20.45 46.95 0.62
CA GLY A 156 -21.70 46.20 0.43
C GLY A 156 -21.51 44.78 -0.10
N GLY A 157 -20.27 44.32 -0.23
CA GLY A 157 -19.94 42.92 -0.53
C GLY A 157 -19.90 42.02 0.70
N TYR A 158 -19.47 40.77 0.49
CA TYR A 158 -19.25 39.80 1.55
C TYR A 158 -17.86 39.16 1.46
N ASP A 159 -17.19 38.99 2.61
CA ASP A 159 -15.89 38.35 2.72
C ASP A 159 -16.02 36.82 2.79
N LEU A 160 -16.08 36.21 1.61
CA LEU A 160 -16.11 34.75 1.46
C LEU A 160 -14.82 34.08 1.94
N LEU A 161 -13.68 34.80 1.97
CA LEU A 161 -12.42 34.24 2.43
C LEU A 161 -12.41 34.11 3.95
N ALA A 162 -12.85 35.14 4.67
CA ALA A 162 -13.06 35.08 6.11
C ALA A 162 -14.04 33.95 6.47
N ARG A 163 -15.12 33.79 5.69
CA ARG A 163 -16.04 32.65 5.85
C ARG A 163 -15.36 31.31 5.64
N LEU A 164 -14.55 31.16 4.58
CA LEU A 164 -13.82 29.91 4.30
C LEU A 164 -12.87 29.56 5.45
N VAL A 165 -12.17 30.54 6.01
CA VAL A 165 -11.29 30.35 7.17
C VAL A 165 -12.10 29.92 8.39
N ALA A 166 -13.24 30.56 8.66
CA ALA A 166 -14.13 30.18 9.74
C ALA A 166 -14.71 28.76 9.55
N ASN A 167 -15.03 28.37 8.31
CA ASN A 167 -15.52 27.02 8.02
C ASN A 167 -14.43 25.97 8.27
N ARG A 168 -13.21 26.24 7.82
CA ARG A 168 -12.04 25.37 8.09
C ARG A 168 -11.75 25.24 9.58
N ALA A 169 -11.90 26.32 10.34
CA ALA A 169 -11.73 26.29 11.80
C ALA A 169 -12.79 25.41 12.49
N ARG A 170 -14.01 25.34 11.94
CA ARG A 170 -15.08 24.48 12.45
C ARG A 170 -14.83 22.99 12.23
N PHE A 171 -14.15 22.64 11.14
CA PHE A 171 -13.80 21.27 10.76
C PHE A 171 -12.29 21.02 10.82
N ALA A 172 -11.62 21.66 11.79
CA ALA A 172 -10.16 21.61 11.94
C ALA A 172 -9.64 20.18 12.17
N ASP A 173 -10.46 19.33 12.78
CA ASP A 173 -10.18 17.90 12.99
C ASP A 173 -10.01 17.12 11.68
N LEU A 174 -10.85 17.40 10.68
CA LEU A 174 -10.77 16.75 9.37
C LEU A 174 -9.56 17.23 8.54
N LEU A 175 -9.13 18.48 8.76
CA LEU A 175 -7.98 19.07 8.09
C LEU A 175 -6.65 18.74 8.78
N ALA A 176 -6.69 18.46 10.08
CA ALA A 176 -5.53 18.08 10.89
C ALA A 176 -5.13 16.61 10.73
N ILE A 177 -5.91 15.81 10.00
CA ILE A 177 -5.52 14.44 9.64
C ILE A 177 -4.18 14.51 8.89
N ASP A 178 -3.19 13.79 9.40
CA ASP A 178 -1.84 13.73 8.85
C ASP A 178 -1.54 12.30 8.39
N PRO A 179 -1.49 12.03 7.08
CA PRO A 179 -1.24 10.68 6.57
C PRO A 179 0.24 10.28 6.63
N GLU A 180 1.15 11.21 6.93
CA GLU A 180 2.60 10.98 6.87
C GLU A 180 3.10 9.90 7.83
N PRO A 181 2.65 9.80 9.10
CA PRO A 181 3.09 8.75 10.00
C PRO A 181 2.76 7.35 9.49
N ASP A 182 1.56 7.16 8.95
CA ASP A 182 1.11 5.87 8.42
C ASP A 182 1.80 5.55 7.08
N GLN A 183 2.05 6.56 6.24
CA GLN A 183 2.84 6.39 5.04
C GLN A 183 4.29 5.98 5.37
N ALA A 184 4.91 6.64 6.36
CA ALA A 184 6.25 6.31 6.81
C ALA A 184 6.33 4.91 7.42
N ALA A 185 5.29 4.49 8.16
CA ALA A 185 5.18 3.13 8.68
C ALA A 185 5.08 2.09 7.54
N GLY A 186 4.26 2.36 6.52
CA GLY A 186 4.16 1.54 5.31
C GLY A 186 5.50 1.42 4.57
N ASP A 187 6.22 2.53 4.42
CA ASP A 187 7.53 2.56 3.77
C ASP A 187 8.60 1.80 4.56
N ALA A 188 8.54 1.84 5.90
CA ALA A 188 9.41 1.05 6.77
C ALA A 188 9.12 -0.45 6.63
N ALA A 189 7.86 -0.86 6.74
CA ALA A 189 7.44 -2.26 6.59
C ALA A 189 7.74 -2.81 5.19
N SER A 190 7.53 -2.02 4.14
CA SER A 190 7.87 -2.39 2.76
C SER A 190 9.38 -2.63 2.59
N ARG A 191 10.22 -1.75 3.13
CA ARG A 191 11.69 -1.93 3.10
C ARG A 191 12.11 -3.21 3.81
N GLN A 192 11.51 -3.50 4.97
CA GLN A 192 11.78 -4.75 5.70
C GLN A 192 11.33 -5.98 4.90
N ALA A 193 10.15 -5.95 4.27
CA ALA A 193 9.66 -7.03 3.42
C ALA A 193 10.60 -7.29 2.23
N VAL A 194 11.10 -6.24 1.56
CA VAL A 194 12.07 -6.36 0.46
C VAL A 194 13.36 -7.02 0.94
N LEU A 195 13.89 -6.62 2.10
CA LEU A 195 15.10 -7.22 2.65
C LEU A 195 14.89 -8.70 3.02
N MET A 196 13.71 -9.06 3.55
CA MET A 196 13.36 -10.47 3.79
C MET A 196 13.27 -11.27 2.49
N VAL A 197 12.71 -10.72 1.41
CA VAL A 197 12.70 -11.37 0.10
C VAL A 197 14.13 -11.60 -0.41
N VAL A 198 15.03 -10.63 -0.24
CA VAL A 198 16.45 -10.77 -0.60
C VAL A 198 17.11 -11.89 0.23
N ALA A 199 16.81 -12.01 1.52
CA ALA A 199 17.27 -13.13 2.35
C ALA A 199 16.74 -14.48 1.83
N GLY A 200 15.49 -14.52 1.36
CA GLY A 200 14.85 -15.69 0.78
C GLY A 200 15.55 -16.20 -0.49
N ILE A 201 16.12 -15.30 -1.31
CA ILE A 201 16.91 -15.68 -2.49
C ILE A 201 18.12 -16.55 -2.09
N ALA A 202 18.79 -16.24 -0.98
CA ALA A 202 19.91 -17.05 -0.50
C ALA A 202 19.48 -18.47 -0.09
N ALA A 203 18.31 -18.61 0.55
CA ALA A 203 17.73 -19.91 0.85
C ALA A 203 17.34 -20.69 -0.44
N GLY A 204 16.84 -20.00 -1.46
CA GLY A 204 16.58 -20.56 -2.79
C GLY A 204 17.84 -21.09 -3.48
N ILE A 205 18.95 -20.34 -3.42
CA ILE A 205 20.27 -20.78 -3.92
C ILE A 205 20.71 -22.05 -3.18
N ALA A 206 20.54 -22.12 -1.86
CA ALA A 206 20.86 -23.31 -1.10
C ALA A 206 20.06 -24.54 -1.52
N LEU A 207 18.75 -24.39 -1.75
CA LEU A 207 17.88 -25.45 -2.27
C LEU A 207 18.34 -25.92 -3.66
N LEU A 208 18.66 -24.98 -4.55
CA LEU A 208 19.18 -25.28 -5.88
C LEU A 208 20.51 -26.06 -5.80
N CYS A 209 21.45 -25.62 -4.96
CA CYS A 209 22.71 -26.33 -4.74
C CYS A 209 22.47 -27.75 -4.19
N GLY A 210 21.55 -27.92 -3.23
CA GLY A 210 21.19 -29.23 -2.69
C GLY A 210 20.57 -30.17 -3.74
N ALA A 211 19.75 -29.65 -4.65
CA ALA A 211 19.19 -30.40 -5.76
C ALA A 211 20.26 -30.81 -6.79
N LEU A 212 21.16 -29.88 -7.15
CA LEU A 212 22.24 -30.10 -8.12
C LEU A 212 23.28 -31.12 -7.62
N VAL A 213 23.47 -31.26 -6.31
CA VAL A 213 24.35 -32.29 -5.72
C VAL A 213 23.96 -33.71 -6.15
N ARG A 214 22.67 -33.97 -6.38
CA ARG A 214 22.20 -35.28 -6.87
C ARG A 214 22.57 -35.54 -8.34
N ALA A 215 22.63 -34.48 -9.14
CA ALA A 215 22.92 -34.55 -10.58
C ALA A 215 24.44 -34.57 -10.89
N PHE A 216 25.27 -33.89 -10.08
CA PHE A 216 26.68 -33.66 -10.38
C PHE A 216 27.62 -34.22 -9.29
N GLY A 217 27.93 -35.52 -9.40
CA GLY A 217 28.81 -36.27 -8.49
C GLY A 217 30.20 -35.66 -8.21
N PRO A 218 30.98 -35.20 -9.22
CA PRO A 218 32.34 -34.69 -8.97
C PRO A 218 32.36 -33.34 -8.25
N TRP A 219 31.28 -32.54 -8.32
CA TRP A 219 31.22 -31.17 -7.78
C TRP A 219 30.52 -31.10 -6.42
N ARG A 220 30.13 -32.26 -5.89
CA ARG A 220 29.33 -32.42 -4.67
C ARG A 220 29.86 -31.66 -3.46
N ARG A 221 31.18 -31.68 -3.23
CA ARG A 221 31.78 -31.01 -2.07
C ARG A 221 31.67 -29.49 -2.15
N SER A 222 31.95 -28.91 -3.32
CA SER A 222 31.84 -27.47 -3.56
C SER A 222 30.38 -27.03 -3.45
N LEU A 223 29.44 -27.75 -4.07
CA LEU A 223 28.01 -27.42 -4.02
C LEU A 223 27.43 -27.46 -2.60
N LEU A 224 27.82 -28.45 -1.78
CA LEU A 224 27.42 -28.51 -0.38
C LEU A 224 27.97 -27.34 0.45
N MET A 225 29.21 -26.93 0.19
CA MET A 225 29.83 -25.79 0.88
C MET A 225 29.14 -24.49 0.50
N THR A 226 28.93 -24.24 -0.81
CA THR A 226 28.22 -23.05 -1.30
C THR A 226 26.78 -23.00 -0.77
N GLY A 227 26.06 -24.12 -0.80
CA GLY A 227 24.70 -24.19 -0.27
C GLY A 227 24.64 -23.93 1.24
N SER A 228 25.59 -24.47 2.02
CA SER A 228 25.65 -24.21 3.47
C SER A 228 25.96 -22.76 3.78
N ILE A 229 26.88 -22.13 3.04
CA ILE A 229 27.17 -20.70 3.14
C ILE A 229 25.92 -19.88 2.81
N ALA A 230 25.20 -20.23 1.73
CA ALA A 230 23.99 -19.52 1.34
C ALA A 230 22.88 -19.60 2.41
N VAL A 231 22.67 -20.76 3.05
CA VAL A 231 21.75 -20.89 4.20
C VAL A 231 22.18 -19.99 5.36
N ALA A 232 23.47 -20.04 5.73
CA ALA A 232 23.99 -19.24 6.84
C ALA A 232 23.84 -17.74 6.57
N THR A 233 24.18 -17.28 5.37
CA THR A 233 24.01 -15.88 4.96
C THR A 233 22.54 -15.48 4.97
N GLY A 234 21.64 -16.31 4.42
CA GLY A 234 20.20 -16.04 4.45
C GLY A 234 19.65 -15.92 5.87
N ALA A 235 20.09 -16.80 6.78
CA ALA A 235 19.70 -16.74 8.19
C ALA A 235 20.24 -15.48 8.88
N VAL A 236 21.50 -15.10 8.65
CA VAL A 236 22.10 -13.89 9.24
C VAL A 236 21.39 -12.64 8.75
N VAL A 237 21.09 -12.54 7.45
CA VAL A 237 20.37 -11.38 6.90
C VAL A 237 18.95 -11.31 7.47
N ALA A 238 18.23 -12.43 7.52
CA ALA A 238 16.88 -12.47 8.11
C ALA A 238 16.89 -12.03 9.59
N LEU A 239 17.85 -12.51 10.39
CA LEU A 239 18.01 -12.07 11.78
C LEU A 239 18.38 -10.59 11.87
N ALA A 240 19.29 -10.11 11.02
CA ALA A 240 19.68 -8.71 11.02
C ALA A 240 18.47 -7.80 10.74
N VAL A 241 17.63 -8.14 9.77
CA VAL A 241 16.39 -7.38 9.47
C VAL A 241 15.47 -7.36 10.69
N GLU A 242 15.31 -8.48 11.38
CA GLU A 242 14.44 -8.58 12.56
C GLU A 242 14.93 -7.76 13.77
N PHE A 243 16.25 -7.62 13.94
CA PHE A 243 16.84 -6.89 15.08
C PHE A 243 17.16 -5.41 14.79
N LEU A 244 17.19 -5.01 13.52
CA LEU A 244 17.38 -3.62 13.10
C LEU A 244 16.06 -2.90 12.78
N ALA A 245 14.96 -3.66 12.71
CA ALA A 245 13.59 -3.17 12.60
C ALA A 245 13.10 -2.55 13.91
#